data_AF-A0A7C2C1Z5-F1
#
_entry.id   AF-A0A7C2C1Z5-F1
#
_cell.length_a   1.000
_cell.length_b   1.000
_cell.length_c   1.000
_cell.angle_alpha   90.00
_cell.angle_beta   90.00
_cell.angle_gamma   90.00
#
_symmetry.space_group_name_H-M   'P 1'
#
loop_
_entity.id
_entity.type
_entity.pdbx_description
1 polymer ?
#
loop_
_entity_poly.entity_id
_entity_poly.type
_entity_poly.pdbx_seq_one_letter_code
_entity_poly.pdbx_strand_id
1 'polypeptide(L)'
;MGRLTLLSGLGLLAACAPLAAQPPLTPYPGGFARGGWVEGRFQVALPGPPLLLDADEKALYAAYPYQLLIYREGALESLPLPGVPRFLRASPGLLVGLEGAVWTRGALHPYPALDAVQGEGGLFYVDGRGLYREGSLLKPGAFRQVVAWEGGVVALGSEAYFYPEGRLLPLPHPARKAQTGACGVVALLDGLYLVRPSGLTPLGRAEDFAAYGEGIYLAPSGRVLSCKEAVWP
;
A
#
# COMPACT_ATOMS: atom_id res chain seq x y z
N MET A 1 30.61 -63.52 27.45
CA MET A 1 31.08 -62.61 26.38
C MET A 1 29.96 -62.54 25.34
N GLY A 2 29.00 -61.62 25.38
CA GLY A 2 29.12 -60.16 25.39
C GLY A 2 28.71 -59.66 24.00
N ARG A 3 27.41 -59.47 23.74
CA ARG A 3 26.94 -58.76 22.53
C ARG A 3 25.83 -57.78 22.87
N LEU A 4 26.32 -56.55 23.00
CA LEU A 4 25.69 -55.24 22.98
C LEU A 4 24.37 -55.16 22.18
N THR A 5 23.33 -54.79 22.90
CA THR A 5 22.32 -53.79 22.55
C THR A 5 22.91 -52.60 21.78
N LEU A 6 22.32 -52.27 20.63
CA LEU A 6 22.23 -50.89 20.08
C LEU A 6 21.60 -50.95 18.69
N LEU A 7 20.35 -50.49 18.56
CA LEU A 7 19.80 -49.76 17.40
C LEU A 7 18.30 -49.51 17.64
N SER A 8 17.99 -48.78 18.71
CA SER A 8 16.68 -48.17 18.96
C SER A 8 16.85 -46.65 18.96
N GLY A 9 17.28 -46.09 17.82
CA GLY A 9 17.70 -44.69 17.73
C GLY A 9 17.49 -44.08 16.35
N LEU A 10 16.37 -44.38 15.69
CA LEU A 10 16.04 -43.86 14.35
C LEU A 10 14.56 -43.45 14.25
N GLY A 11 14.02 -42.84 15.30
CA GLY A 11 12.57 -42.56 15.41
C GLY A 11 12.16 -41.11 15.74
N LEU A 12 13.08 -40.15 15.87
CA LEU A 12 12.74 -38.81 16.41
C LEU A 12 13.48 -37.65 15.71
N LEU A 13 13.33 -37.50 14.39
CA LEU A 13 13.78 -36.31 13.66
C LEU A 13 12.71 -35.73 12.71
N ALA A 14 11.42 -35.92 13.04
CA ALA A 14 10.30 -35.37 12.25
C ALA A 14 9.42 -34.39 13.05
N ALA A 15 9.98 -33.69 14.03
CA ALA A 15 9.25 -32.68 14.81
C ALA A 15 10.03 -31.37 14.82
N CYS A 16 9.78 -30.52 13.81
CA CYS A 16 9.92 -29.06 13.78
C CYS A 16 10.01 -28.57 12.32
N ALA A 17 9.07 -28.97 11.46
CA ALA A 17 8.73 -28.11 10.34
C ALA A 17 7.67 -27.12 10.88
N PRO A 18 7.93 -25.80 10.97
CA PRO A 18 6.86 -24.87 11.26
C PRO A 18 5.79 -25.11 10.19
N LEU A 19 4.55 -25.35 10.63
CA LEU A 19 3.39 -25.45 9.78
C LEU A 19 3.48 -24.30 8.78
N ALA A 20 3.76 -24.60 7.51
CA ALA A 20 4.05 -23.61 6.49
C ALA A 20 2.77 -22.80 6.27
N ALA A 21 2.60 -21.73 7.06
CA ALA A 21 1.55 -20.76 6.88
C ALA A 21 1.68 -20.27 5.43
N GLN A 22 0.60 -20.39 4.67
CA GLN A 22 0.60 -19.88 3.30
C GLN A 22 1.01 -18.40 3.35
N PRO A 23 1.92 -17.95 2.47
CA PRO A 23 2.32 -16.55 2.45
C PRO A 23 1.08 -15.67 2.30
N PRO A 24 0.98 -14.55 3.04
CA PRO A 24 -0.16 -13.65 2.95
C PRO A 24 -0.33 -13.14 1.52
N LEU A 25 -1.58 -12.92 1.12
CA LEU A 25 -1.93 -12.33 -0.16
C LEU A 25 -1.81 -10.80 -0.04
N THR A 26 -0.89 -10.20 -0.78
CA THR A 26 -0.67 -8.76 -0.80
C THR A 26 -1.25 -8.16 -2.08
N PRO A 27 -2.30 -7.32 -2.01
CA PRO A 27 -2.85 -6.67 -3.19
C PRO A 27 -1.96 -5.52 -3.64
N TYR A 28 -1.88 -5.29 -4.95
CA TYR A 28 -1.28 -4.10 -5.55
C TYR A 28 -2.17 -3.58 -6.69
N PRO A 29 -2.01 -2.34 -7.18
CA PRO A 29 -2.82 -1.81 -8.27
C PRO A 29 -2.75 -2.66 -9.55
N GLY A 30 -3.71 -3.57 -9.72
CA GLY A 30 -3.81 -4.47 -10.88
C GLY A 30 -3.55 -5.95 -10.63
N GLY A 31 -3.37 -6.39 -9.39
CA GLY A 31 -3.13 -7.80 -9.12
C GLY A 31 -2.79 -8.11 -7.67
N PHE A 32 -2.12 -9.25 -7.49
CA PHE A 32 -1.75 -9.76 -6.17
C PHE A 32 -0.34 -10.33 -6.16
N ALA A 33 0.26 -10.36 -4.98
CA ALA A 33 1.44 -11.14 -4.69
C ALA A 33 1.16 -12.17 -3.59
N ARG A 34 1.75 -13.36 -3.73
CA ARG A 34 1.75 -14.40 -2.69
C ARG A 34 3.18 -14.81 -2.41
N GLY A 35 3.73 -14.31 -1.31
CA GLY A 35 5.18 -14.39 -1.07
C GLY A 35 5.91 -13.57 -2.12
N GLY A 36 6.87 -14.18 -2.83
CA GLY A 36 7.57 -13.52 -3.94
C GLY A 36 6.88 -13.62 -5.30
N TRP A 37 5.79 -14.39 -5.43
CA TRP A 37 5.12 -14.60 -6.72
C TRP A 37 4.10 -13.50 -6.99
N VAL A 38 4.26 -12.73 -8.06
CA VAL A 38 3.38 -11.64 -8.45
C VAL A 38 2.60 -12.00 -9.71
N GLU A 39 1.28 -11.81 -9.66
CA GLU A 39 0.34 -12.10 -10.76
C GLU A 39 -0.62 -10.92 -10.99
N GLY A 40 -1.29 -10.90 -12.15
CA GLY A 40 -2.19 -9.82 -12.58
C GLY A 40 -1.62 -9.02 -13.75
N ARG A 41 -1.58 -7.68 -13.64
CA ARG A 41 -0.97 -6.79 -14.65
C ARG A 41 0.52 -7.08 -14.86
N PHE A 42 1.23 -7.50 -13.82
CA PHE A 42 2.62 -7.91 -13.89
C PHE A 42 2.75 -9.39 -13.53
N GLN A 43 3.73 -10.04 -14.15
CA GLN A 43 4.11 -11.43 -13.87
C GLN A 43 5.61 -11.45 -13.62
N VAL A 44 6.01 -11.65 -12.35
CA VAL A 44 7.41 -11.64 -11.94
C VAL A 44 7.59 -12.45 -10.65
N ALA A 45 8.72 -13.13 -10.55
CA ALA A 45 9.18 -13.75 -9.31
C ALA A 45 10.15 -12.80 -8.59
N LEU A 46 9.73 -12.31 -7.44
CA LEU A 46 10.56 -11.51 -6.54
C LEU A 46 11.40 -12.41 -5.61
N PRO A 47 12.50 -11.90 -5.04
CA PRO A 47 13.37 -12.68 -4.14
C PRO A 47 12.68 -13.22 -2.87
N GLY A 48 11.55 -12.63 -2.47
CA GLY A 48 10.76 -13.01 -1.30
C GLY A 48 9.51 -12.14 -1.16
N PRO A 49 8.76 -12.23 -0.05
CA PRO A 49 7.66 -11.31 0.21
C PRO A 49 8.19 -9.88 0.41
N PRO A 50 7.72 -8.89 -0.38
CA PRO A 50 8.12 -7.50 -0.18
C PRO A 50 7.48 -6.91 1.08
N LEU A 51 8.13 -5.88 1.66
CA LEU A 51 7.53 -5.09 2.75
C LEU A 51 6.34 -4.28 2.26
N LEU A 52 6.48 -3.71 1.07
CA LEU A 52 5.47 -2.88 0.42
C LEU A 52 5.48 -3.18 -1.07
N LEU A 53 4.29 -3.18 -1.68
CA LEU A 53 4.10 -3.45 -3.08
C LEU A 53 3.13 -2.42 -3.65
N ASP A 54 3.53 -1.76 -4.72
CA ASP A 54 2.67 -0.80 -5.41
C ASP A 54 3.00 -0.78 -6.92
N ALA A 55 2.15 -0.16 -7.72
CA ALA A 55 2.34 -0.09 -9.17
C ALA A 55 1.82 1.21 -9.77
N ASP A 56 2.52 1.66 -10.82
CA ASP A 56 2.01 2.70 -11.72
C ASP A 56 1.51 2.08 -13.03
N GLU A 57 1.33 2.91 -14.07
CA GLU A 57 0.89 2.44 -15.39
C GLU A 57 1.90 1.52 -16.09
N LYS A 58 3.19 1.62 -15.75
CA LYS A 58 4.30 1.04 -16.51
C LYS A 58 5.15 0.05 -15.71
N ALA A 59 5.15 0.14 -14.38
CA ALA A 59 6.06 -0.61 -13.53
C ALA A 59 5.42 -1.06 -12.22
N LEU A 60 5.90 -2.21 -11.76
CA LEU A 60 5.70 -2.72 -10.41
C LEU A 60 6.89 -2.31 -9.53
N TYR A 61 6.60 -1.87 -8.32
CA TYR A 61 7.59 -1.45 -7.33
C TYR A 61 7.46 -2.31 -6.09
N ALA A 62 8.54 -2.99 -5.72
CA ALA A 62 8.61 -3.85 -4.56
C ALA A 62 9.69 -3.36 -3.60
N ALA A 63 9.29 -2.95 -2.40
CA ALA A 63 10.19 -2.38 -1.40
C ALA A 63 10.66 -3.45 -0.40
N TYR A 64 11.95 -3.44 -0.13
CA TYR A 64 12.66 -4.27 0.84
C TYR A 64 13.48 -3.37 1.77
N PRO A 65 14.02 -3.89 2.89
CA PRO A 65 14.96 -3.12 3.70
C PRO A 65 16.10 -2.57 2.82
N TYR A 66 16.24 -1.24 2.79
CA TYR A 66 17.28 -0.52 2.04
C TYR A 66 17.30 -0.72 0.52
N GLN A 67 16.24 -1.28 -0.07
CA GLN A 67 16.22 -1.59 -1.49
C GLN A 67 14.81 -1.43 -2.10
N LEU A 68 14.76 -0.85 -3.29
CA LEU A 68 13.55 -0.78 -4.12
C LEU A 68 13.82 -1.57 -5.41
N LEU A 69 13.04 -2.63 -5.63
CA LEU A 69 13.05 -3.33 -6.91
C LEU A 69 11.99 -2.74 -7.83
N ILE A 70 12.36 -2.53 -9.09
CA ILE A 70 11.50 -1.98 -10.14
C ILE A 70 11.41 -3.01 -11.25
N TYR A 71 10.21 -3.53 -11.49
CA TYR A 71 9.96 -4.41 -12.62
C TYR A 71 9.24 -3.64 -13.73
N ARG A 72 9.87 -3.59 -14.91
CA ARG A 72 9.37 -2.89 -16.10
C ARG A 72 9.86 -3.59 -17.35
N GLU A 73 8.98 -3.79 -18.33
CA GLU A 73 9.34 -4.33 -19.66
C GLU A 73 10.14 -5.65 -19.59
N GLY A 74 9.84 -6.52 -18.61
CA GLY A 74 10.53 -7.80 -18.43
C GLY A 74 11.88 -7.71 -17.71
N ALA A 75 12.36 -6.51 -17.39
CA ALA A 75 13.59 -6.29 -16.65
C ALA A 75 13.31 -5.98 -15.18
N LEU A 76 14.15 -6.52 -14.29
CA LEU A 76 14.15 -6.21 -12.86
C LEU A 76 15.37 -5.36 -12.53
N GLU A 77 15.13 -4.11 -12.17
CA GLU A 77 16.13 -3.17 -11.72
C GLU A 77 16.12 -3.06 -10.19
N SER A 78 17.27 -2.73 -9.61
CA SER A 78 17.43 -2.55 -8.18
C SER A 78 17.99 -1.17 -7.89
N LEU A 79 17.29 -0.40 -7.05
CA LEU A 79 17.75 0.88 -6.54
C LEU A 79 18.02 0.81 -5.02
N PRO A 80 19.15 1.32 -4.53
CA PRO A 80 19.39 1.43 -3.10
C PRO A 80 18.48 2.50 -2.51
N LEU A 81 17.95 2.24 -1.32
CA LEU A 81 17.21 3.21 -0.52
C LEU A 81 18.04 3.65 0.69
N PRO A 82 17.97 4.93 1.10
CA PRO A 82 18.76 5.44 2.22
C PRO A 82 18.20 5.03 3.60
N GLY A 83 17.13 4.24 3.65
CA GLY A 83 16.51 3.78 4.89
C GLY A 83 15.51 2.65 4.67
N VAL A 84 14.85 2.23 5.74
CA VAL A 84 13.82 1.18 5.69
C VAL A 84 12.47 1.78 5.26
N PRO A 85 11.83 1.27 4.20
CA PRO A 85 10.52 1.73 3.74
C PRO A 85 9.42 1.58 4.78
N ARG A 86 8.57 2.61 4.89
CA ARG A 86 7.39 2.66 5.77
C ARG A 86 6.09 2.73 4.98
N PHE A 87 6.11 3.42 3.84
CA PHE A 87 5.05 3.41 2.83
C PHE A 87 5.65 3.61 1.44
N LEU A 88 4.90 3.18 0.42
CA LEU A 88 5.29 3.24 -0.99
C LEU A 88 4.09 3.74 -1.78
N ARG A 89 4.33 4.73 -2.65
CA ARG A 89 3.33 5.25 -3.59
C ARG A 89 3.96 5.30 -4.96
N ALA A 90 3.40 4.56 -5.90
CA ALA A 90 3.88 4.51 -7.28
C ALA A 90 3.13 5.50 -8.17
N SER A 91 1.88 5.82 -7.85
CA SER A 91 1.01 6.68 -8.66
C SER A 91 0.52 7.90 -7.88
N PRO A 92 0.50 9.11 -8.49
CA PRO A 92 0.90 9.40 -9.87
C PRO A 92 2.41 9.54 -10.05
N GLY A 93 3.18 9.63 -8.96
CA GLY A 93 4.64 9.65 -8.99
C GLY A 93 5.24 8.76 -7.91
N LEU A 94 6.36 8.11 -8.24
CA LEU A 94 7.09 7.23 -7.33
C LEU A 94 7.69 8.01 -6.15
N LEU A 95 7.34 7.57 -4.95
CA LEU A 95 7.99 7.97 -3.71
C LEU A 95 8.00 6.84 -2.69
N VAL A 96 8.92 6.93 -1.74
CA VAL A 96 9.06 6.00 -0.63
C VAL A 96 9.15 6.80 0.66
N GLY A 97 8.23 6.53 1.58
CA GLY A 97 8.31 7.02 2.95
C GLY A 97 9.35 6.25 3.74
N LEU A 98 10.21 6.96 4.45
CA LEU A 98 11.25 6.42 5.32
C LEU A 98 11.03 6.97 6.74
N GLU A 99 11.87 6.56 7.68
CA GLU A 99 11.91 7.17 8.99
C GLU A 99 12.39 8.64 8.88
N GLY A 100 11.50 9.59 9.19
CA GLY A 100 11.81 11.02 9.21
C GLY A 100 12.00 11.69 7.84
N ALA A 101 11.83 10.95 6.74
CA ALA A 101 12.06 11.48 5.40
C ALA A 101 11.15 10.85 4.34
N VAL A 102 11.01 11.54 3.20
CA VAL A 102 10.37 11.03 1.98
C VAL A 102 11.42 11.02 0.87
N TRP A 103 11.68 9.84 0.32
CA TRP A 103 12.56 9.67 -0.84
C TRP A 103 11.74 9.75 -2.13
N THR A 104 12.22 10.53 -3.08
CA THR A 104 11.79 10.54 -4.48
C THR A 104 13.00 10.21 -5.36
N ARG A 105 12.80 9.96 -6.66
CA ARG A 105 13.92 9.74 -7.57
C ARG A 105 14.90 10.92 -7.65
N GLY A 106 14.44 12.14 -7.35
CA GLY A 106 15.23 13.37 -7.48
C GLY A 106 15.82 13.88 -6.17
N ALA A 107 15.25 13.53 -5.02
CA ALA A 107 15.65 14.11 -3.75
C ALA A 107 15.24 13.26 -2.54
N LEU A 108 15.89 13.53 -1.40
CA LEU A 108 15.47 13.08 -0.09
C LEU A 108 14.96 14.28 0.71
N HIS A 109 13.65 14.30 0.99
CA HIS A 109 12.99 15.38 1.70
C HIS A 109 12.91 15.05 3.19
N PRO A 110 13.35 15.93 4.11
CA PRO A 110 13.36 15.67 5.55
C PRO A 110 11.98 15.89 6.19
N TYR A 111 10.96 15.24 5.62
CA TYR A 111 9.58 15.31 6.08
C TYR A 111 9.23 14.03 6.85
N PRO A 112 8.86 14.12 8.15
CA PRO A 112 8.46 12.96 8.96
C PRO A 112 7.01 12.53 8.62
N ALA A 113 6.78 12.18 7.36
CA ALA A 113 5.47 11.85 6.83
C ALA A 113 4.99 10.47 7.32
N LEU A 114 3.69 10.39 7.62
CA LEU A 114 2.96 9.11 7.77
C LEU A 114 2.54 8.55 6.41
N ASP A 115 2.24 9.44 5.46
CA ASP A 115 1.92 9.14 4.07
C ASP A 115 2.18 10.39 3.22
N ALA A 116 2.44 10.21 1.92
CA ALA A 116 2.74 11.30 1.00
C ALA A 116 2.30 10.98 -0.42
N VAL A 117 2.10 11.99 -1.26
CA VAL A 117 1.83 11.83 -2.69
C VAL A 117 2.55 12.89 -3.50
N GLN A 118 3.20 12.48 -4.60
CA GLN A 118 3.83 13.38 -5.55
C GLN A 118 2.82 13.69 -6.66
N GLY A 119 2.13 14.83 -6.57
CA GLY A 119 1.16 15.29 -7.56
C GLY A 119 1.70 16.43 -8.45
N GLU A 120 0.85 16.93 -9.36
CA GLU A 120 1.19 18.06 -10.24
C GLU A 120 1.54 19.33 -9.47
N GLY A 121 0.92 19.53 -8.30
CA GLY A 121 1.17 20.68 -7.42
C GLY A 121 2.36 20.55 -6.48
N GLY A 122 3.17 19.48 -6.59
CA GLY A 122 4.32 19.19 -5.71
C GLY A 122 4.12 17.99 -4.80
N LEU A 123 5.03 17.84 -3.82
CA LEU A 123 4.98 16.81 -2.80
C LEU A 123 4.03 17.22 -1.67
N PHE A 124 2.94 16.48 -1.54
CA PHE A 124 2.00 16.60 -0.44
C PHE A 124 2.25 15.51 0.58
N TYR A 125 2.15 15.82 1.85
CA TYR A 125 2.31 14.82 2.91
C TYR A 125 1.44 15.12 4.13
N VAL A 126 1.21 14.09 4.92
CA VAL A 126 0.53 14.17 6.21
C VAL A 126 1.42 13.60 7.30
N ASP A 127 1.40 14.17 8.49
CA ASP A 127 2.24 13.78 9.64
C ASP A 127 1.43 13.47 10.90
N GLY A 128 0.09 13.40 10.80
CA GLY A 128 -0.81 13.25 11.94
C GLY A 128 -1.27 14.57 12.58
N ARG A 129 -0.72 15.71 12.16
CA ARG A 129 -1.08 17.06 12.67
C ARG A 129 -1.65 17.96 11.58
N GLY A 130 -1.33 17.69 10.32
CA GLY A 130 -1.94 18.40 9.20
C GLY A 130 -1.60 17.80 7.84
N LEU A 131 -2.18 18.43 6.81
CA LEU A 131 -1.80 18.30 5.42
C LEU A 131 -0.80 19.41 5.07
N TYR A 132 0.32 19.02 4.48
CA TYR A 132 1.42 19.90 4.10
C TYR A 132 1.69 19.78 2.60
N ARG A 133 2.28 20.84 2.03
CA ARG A 133 2.86 20.86 0.69
C ARG A 133 4.23 21.49 0.75
N GLU A 134 5.27 20.76 0.33
CA GLU A 134 6.66 21.25 0.32
C GLU A 134 7.08 21.92 1.65
N GLY A 135 6.70 21.30 2.77
CA GLY A 135 6.98 21.82 4.12
C GLY A 135 6.02 22.89 4.65
N SER A 136 5.16 23.46 3.80
CA SER A 136 4.17 24.47 4.20
C SER A 136 2.87 23.79 4.66
N LEU A 137 2.36 24.15 5.83
CA LEU A 137 1.08 23.66 6.33
C LEU A 137 -0.07 24.24 5.48
N LEU A 138 -0.89 23.38 4.91
CA LEU A 138 -2.10 23.77 4.16
C LEU A 138 -3.34 23.71 5.05
N LYS A 139 -3.49 22.66 5.84
CA LYS A 139 -4.67 22.42 6.66
C LYS A 139 -4.29 21.66 7.94
N PRO A 140 -4.52 22.20 9.15
CA PRO A 140 -4.40 21.42 10.37
C PRO A 140 -5.49 20.34 10.43
N GLY A 141 -5.14 19.18 11.00
CA GLY A 141 -6.06 18.04 11.18
C GLY A 141 -5.31 16.73 11.40
N ALA A 142 -5.98 15.76 12.03
CA ALA A 142 -5.40 14.45 12.37
C ALA A 142 -5.37 13.48 11.17
N PHE A 143 -4.76 13.92 10.06
CA PHE A 143 -4.68 13.14 8.81
C PHE A 143 -3.57 12.09 8.86
N ARG A 144 -3.85 10.91 8.30
CA ARG A 144 -2.93 9.76 8.28
C ARG A 144 -2.65 9.21 6.90
N GLN A 145 -3.50 9.52 5.93
CA GLN A 145 -3.36 9.12 4.53
C GLN A 145 -3.52 10.33 3.63
N VAL A 146 -2.85 10.33 2.48
CA VAL A 146 -3.04 11.34 1.43
C VAL A 146 -2.92 10.69 0.06
N VAL A 147 -3.85 11.01 -0.83
CA VAL A 147 -3.88 10.48 -2.20
C VAL A 147 -4.14 11.60 -3.20
N ALA A 148 -3.62 11.45 -4.42
CA ALA A 148 -3.93 12.36 -5.51
C ALA A 148 -5.26 11.98 -6.17
N TRP A 149 -6.15 12.95 -6.37
CA TRP A 149 -7.45 12.71 -6.99
C TRP A 149 -7.96 13.99 -7.68
N GLU A 150 -8.46 13.85 -8.91
CA GLU A 150 -9.03 14.95 -9.72
C GLU A 150 -8.19 16.24 -9.76
N GLY A 151 -6.88 16.13 -9.98
CA GLY A 151 -5.97 17.28 -10.06
C GLY A 151 -5.61 17.92 -8.70
N GLY A 152 -6.18 17.39 -7.61
CA GLY A 152 -5.91 17.80 -6.23
C GLY A 152 -5.39 16.65 -5.37
N VAL A 153 -5.56 16.80 -4.05
CA VAL A 153 -5.28 15.75 -3.07
C VAL A 153 -6.43 15.60 -2.08
N VAL A 154 -6.61 14.39 -1.60
CA VAL A 154 -7.53 14.08 -0.50
C VAL A 154 -6.70 13.62 0.70
N ALA A 155 -6.75 14.37 1.79
CA ALA A 155 -6.15 13.99 3.07
C ALA A 155 -7.20 13.30 3.94
N LEU A 156 -6.90 12.11 4.44
CA LEU A 156 -7.85 11.28 5.20
C LEU A 156 -7.31 10.99 6.60
N GLY A 157 -8.15 11.28 7.59
CA GLY A 157 -7.96 10.99 9.01
C GLY A 157 -9.29 10.53 9.59
N SER A 158 -9.77 11.18 10.66
CA SER A 158 -11.18 11.11 11.09
C SER A 158 -12.14 11.89 10.18
N GLU A 159 -11.58 12.65 9.25
CA GLU A 159 -12.27 13.43 8.23
C GLU A 159 -11.51 13.29 6.91
N ALA A 160 -12.21 13.42 5.79
CA ALA A 160 -11.62 13.56 4.47
C ALA A 160 -11.66 15.04 4.06
N TYR A 161 -10.49 15.61 3.79
CA TYR A 161 -10.33 16.97 3.30
C TYR A 161 -9.92 16.94 1.83
N PHE A 162 -10.72 17.58 0.98
CA PHE A 162 -10.49 17.70 -0.46
C PHE A 162 -9.82 19.05 -0.75
N TYR A 163 -8.60 19.00 -1.26
CA TYR A 163 -7.81 20.18 -1.61
C TYR A 163 -7.64 20.24 -3.15
N PRO A 164 -7.78 21.42 -3.77
CA PRO A 164 -7.87 22.76 -3.17
C PRO A 164 -9.28 23.27 -2.82
N GLU A 165 -10.34 22.52 -3.14
CA GLU A 165 -11.74 22.96 -3.03
C GLU A 165 -12.15 23.29 -1.59
N GLY A 166 -11.44 22.73 -0.60
CA GLY A 166 -11.64 23.01 0.81
C GLY A 166 -12.80 22.23 1.43
N ARG A 167 -13.35 21.24 0.72
CA ARG A 167 -14.49 20.46 1.22
C ARG A 167 -14.04 19.48 2.29
N LEU A 168 -14.83 19.40 3.35
CA LEU A 168 -14.61 18.48 4.47
C LEU A 168 -15.77 17.49 4.55
N LEU A 169 -15.44 16.22 4.76
CA LEU A 169 -16.40 15.14 4.94
C LEU A 169 -16.03 14.34 6.18
N PRO A 170 -16.88 14.27 7.23
CA PRO A 170 -16.61 13.43 8.38
C PRO A 170 -16.57 11.96 7.98
N LEU A 171 -15.61 11.22 8.51
CA LEU A 171 -15.48 9.78 8.30
C LEU A 171 -15.96 9.04 9.56
N PRO A 172 -16.64 7.88 9.40
CA PRO A 172 -17.12 7.12 10.56
C PRO A 172 -15.99 6.60 11.44
N HIS A 173 -14.84 6.31 10.84
CA HIS A 173 -13.62 5.89 11.52
C HIS A 173 -12.38 6.44 10.81
N PRO A 174 -11.23 6.54 11.50
CA PRO A 174 -10.00 7.00 10.88
C PRO A 174 -9.54 6.10 9.72
N ALA A 175 -9.10 6.72 8.63
CA ALA A 175 -8.54 5.97 7.49
C ALA A 175 -7.24 5.25 7.86
N ARG A 176 -7.20 3.94 7.58
CA ARG A 176 -6.03 3.07 7.76
C ARG A 176 -5.20 2.97 6.48
N LYS A 177 -5.88 2.93 5.33
CA LYS A 177 -5.26 2.91 4.00
C LYS A 177 -6.19 3.60 3.01
N ALA A 178 -5.64 4.37 2.09
CA ALA A 178 -6.42 4.97 1.00
C ALA A 178 -5.67 4.83 -0.33
N GLN A 179 -6.39 4.60 -1.43
CA GLN A 179 -5.85 4.64 -2.79
C GLN A 179 -6.89 5.23 -3.75
N THR A 180 -6.40 5.83 -4.83
CA THR A 180 -7.26 6.41 -5.85
C THR A 180 -7.72 5.34 -6.83
N GLY A 181 -9.03 5.29 -7.09
CA GLY A 181 -9.62 4.58 -8.21
C GLY A 181 -10.29 5.54 -9.19
N ALA A 182 -10.71 5.02 -10.34
CA ALA A 182 -11.41 5.79 -11.37
C ALA A 182 -12.76 6.34 -10.87
N CYS A 183 -13.38 5.68 -9.90
CA CYS A 183 -14.66 6.10 -9.36
C CYS A 183 -14.55 7.12 -8.21
N GLY A 184 -13.37 7.33 -7.63
CA GLY A 184 -13.19 8.09 -6.39
C GLY A 184 -12.05 7.55 -5.54
N VAL A 185 -11.94 8.04 -4.30
CA VAL A 185 -10.94 7.55 -3.34
C VAL A 185 -11.49 6.32 -2.63
N VAL A 186 -10.81 5.19 -2.74
CA VAL A 186 -11.13 3.99 -1.97
C VAL A 186 -10.39 4.08 -0.64
N ALA A 187 -11.10 3.96 0.47
CA ALA A 187 -10.55 4.04 1.82
C ALA A 187 -10.94 2.82 2.65
N LEU A 188 -9.94 2.23 3.32
CA LEU A 188 -10.13 1.25 4.36
C LEU A 188 -10.23 1.96 5.71
N LEU A 189 -11.43 1.98 6.26
CA LEU A 189 -11.77 2.47 7.58
C LEU A 189 -11.93 1.25 8.51
N ASP A 190 -13.08 1.05 9.14
CA ASP A 190 -13.55 -0.22 9.72
C ASP A 190 -14.04 -1.22 8.66
N GLY A 191 -14.50 -0.71 7.52
CA GLY A 191 -14.78 -1.44 6.30
C GLY A 191 -14.16 -0.73 5.09
N LEU A 192 -14.49 -1.20 3.89
CA LEU A 192 -14.07 -0.58 2.65
C LEU A 192 -15.15 0.41 2.18
N TYR A 193 -14.73 1.64 1.88
CA TYR A 193 -15.62 2.71 1.44
C TYR A 193 -15.09 3.39 0.18
N LEU A 194 -16.01 3.82 -0.66
CA LEU A 194 -15.76 4.77 -1.73
C LEU A 194 -16.08 6.18 -1.22
N VAL A 195 -15.06 7.02 -1.17
CA VAL A 195 -15.10 8.38 -0.65
C VAL A 195 -15.10 9.35 -1.82
N ARG A 196 -16.11 10.22 -1.85
CA ARG A 196 -16.29 11.29 -2.84
C ARG A 196 -16.65 12.58 -2.13
N PRO A 197 -16.53 13.74 -2.81
CA PRO A 197 -17.06 14.99 -2.29
C PRO A 197 -18.52 14.85 -1.86
N SER A 198 -19.35 14.15 -2.64
CA SER A 198 -20.77 13.94 -2.36
C SER A 198 -21.07 13.08 -1.13
N GLY A 199 -20.13 12.25 -0.67
CA GLY A 199 -20.33 11.40 0.50
C GLY A 199 -19.53 10.09 0.46
N LEU A 200 -19.90 9.17 1.35
CA LEU A 200 -19.33 7.83 1.43
C LEU A 200 -20.32 6.77 0.91
N THR A 201 -19.80 5.79 0.19
CA THR A 201 -20.56 4.59 -0.23
C THR A 201 -19.85 3.34 0.30
N PRO A 202 -20.51 2.49 1.10
CA PRO A 202 -19.91 1.25 1.57
C PRO A 202 -19.72 0.26 0.41
N LEU A 203 -18.56 -0.40 0.39
CA LEU A 203 -18.19 -1.39 -0.63
C LEU A 203 -18.07 -2.82 -0.06
N GLY A 204 -17.92 -2.95 1.26
CA GLY A 204 -17.86 -4.24 1.96
C GLY A 204 -16.74 -4.31 3.00
N ARG A 205 -16.28 -5.53 3.30
CA ARG A 205 -15.19 -5.79 4.24
C ARG A 205 -13.93 -6.25 3.52
N ALA A 206 -12.79 -5.76 3.97
CA ALA A 206 -11.46 -6.20 3.54
C ALA A 206 -10.47 -5.98 4.68
N GLU A 207 -9.40 -6.78 4.71
CA GLU A 207 -8.27 -6.54 5.63
C GLU A 207 -7.23 -5.65 4.98
N ASP A 208 -7.05 -5.82 3.66
CA ASP A 208 -6.25 -4.94 2.83
C ASP A 208 -6.83 -4.87 1.41
N PHE A 209 -6.45 -3.83 0.66
CA PHE A 209 -6.88 -3.66 -0.72
C PHE A 209 -5.85 -2.92 -1.57
N ALA A 210 -6.04 -2.98 -2.88
CA ALA A 210 -5.46 -2.02 -3.82
C ALA A 210 -6.51 -1.59 -4.84
N ALA A 211 -6.38 -0.39 -5.39
CA ALA A 211 -7.27 0.17 -6.41
C ALA A 211 -6.51 0.46 -7.70
N TYR A 212 -7.08 0.08 -8.83
CA TYR A 212 -6.55 0.40 -10.16
C TYR A 212 -7.68 0.51 -11.18
N GLY A 213 -7.79 1.67 -11.83
CA GLY A 213 -8.92 1.97 -12.70
C GLY A 213 -10.24 1.74 -11.94
N GLU A 214 -11.11 0.90 -12.49
CA GLU A 214 -12.40 0.57 -11.86
C GLU A 214 -12.32 -0.61 -10.89
N GLY A 215 -11.19 -1.33 -10.86
CA GLY A 215 -11.00 -2.54 -10.08
C GLY A 215 -10.48 -2.27 -8.67
N ILE A 216 -11.02 -2.99 -7.69
CA ILE A 216 -10.58 -3.01 -6.30
C ILE A 216 -10.22 -4.44 -5.92
N TYR A 217 -8.94 -4.66 -5.65
CA TYR A 217 -8.32 -5.96 -5.38
C TYR A 217 -8.29 -6.20 -3.88
N LEU A 218 -9.00 -7.21 -3.38
CA LEU A 218 -9.23 -7.41 -1.95
C LEU A 218 -8.42 -8.58 -1.37
N ALA A 219 -7.72 -8.32 -0.27
CA ALA A 219 -7.09 -9.35 0.54
C ALA A 219 -7.82 -9.52 1.90
N PRO A 220 -7.84 -10.75 2.45
CA PRO A 220 -7.20 -11.99 1.95
C PRO A 220 -8.01 -12.74 0.88
N SER A 221 -9.21 -12.26 0.54
CA SER A 221 -10.18 -13.02 -0.28
C SER A 221 -9.73 -13.31 -1.73
N GLY A 222 -8.82 -12.52 -2.29
CA GLY A 222 -8.45 -12.58 -3.71
C GLY A 222 -9.54 -12.11 -4.67
N ARG A 223 -10.66 -11.57 -4.16
CA ARG A 223 -11.76 -11.05 -4.97
C ARG A 223 -11.39 -9.69 -5.57
N VAL A 224 -11.93 -9.43 -6.76
CA VAL A 224 -11.88 -8.10 -7.38
C VAL A 224 -13.30 -7.55 -7.46
N LEU A 225 -13.51 -6.35 -6.94
CA LEU A 225 -14.78 -5.62 -7.05
C LEU A 225 -14.66 -4.53 -8.12
N SER A 226 -15.77 -4.23 -8.80
CA SER A 226 -15.88 -3.03 -9.63
C SER A 226 -16.47 -1.88 -8.80
N CYS A 227 -15.82 -0.72 -8.79
CA CYS A 227 -16.31 0.45 -8.07
C CYS A 227 -17.56 1.10 -8.68
N LYS A 228 -17.99 0.67 -9.88
CA LYS A 228 -19.27 1.06 -10.50
C LYS A 228 -20.45 0.20 -10.06
N GLU A 229 -20.20 -1.08 -9.79
CA GLU A 229 -21.24 -2.09 -9.53
C GLU A 229 -21.38 -2.42 -8.05
N ALA A 230 -20.39 -2.07 -7.24
CA ALA A 230 -20.38 -2.32 -5.82
C ALA A 230 -21.39 -1.40 -5.09
N VAL A 231 -22.60 -1.92 -4.90
CA VAL A 231 -23.54 -1.45 -3.87
C VAL A 231 -23.54 -2.52 -2.78
N TRP A 232 -22.97 -2.20 -1.62
CA TRP A 232 -23.11 -3.06 -0.46
C TRP A 232 -24.53 -2.88 0.14
N PRO A 233 -25.30 -3.97 0.33
CA PRO A 233 -26.65 -3.88 0.91
C PRO A 233 -26.65 -3.47 2.39
#